data_AF-A0A5R8P6Y1-F1
#
_entry.id   AF-A0A5R8P6Y1-F1
#
_cell.length_a   1.000
_cell.length_b   1.000
_cell.length_c   1.000
_cell.angle_alpha   90.00
_cell.angle_beta   90.00
_cell.angle_gamma   90.00
#
_symmetry.space_group_name_H-M   'P 1'
#
loop_
_entity.id
_entity.type
_entity.pdbx_description
1 polymer ?
#
loop_
_entity_poly.entity_id
_entity_poly.type
_entity_poly.pdbx_seq_one_letter_code
_entity_poly.pdbx_strand_id
1 'polypeptide(L)'
;MQAIQCGTCGNRVLVEKFSPSHTSVQWLDEAESACPEFARRAALGEHSKWIPTCPALRDSIEAAVAKGALATDELRHEPVPGRIG
;
A
#
# COMPACT_ATOMS: atom_id res chain seq x y z
N MET A 1 3.26 -9.65 3.32
CA MET A 1 2.20 -8.64 3.05
C MET A 1 1.04 -8.80 4.02
N GLN A 2 0.59 -7.71 4.64
CA GLN A 2 -0.51 -7.66 5.59
C GLN A 2 -1.65 -6.77 5.08
N ALA A 3 -2.90 -7.14 5.36
CA ALA A 3 -4.05 -6.35 4.92
C ALA A 3 -4.26 -5.12 5.81
N ILE A 4 -4.30 -3.94 5.20
CA ILE A 4 -4.57 -2.66 5.86
C ILE A 4 -5.82 -2.04 5.26
N GLN A 5 -6.69 -1.53 6.13
CA GLN A 5 -7.86 -0.76 5.74
C GLN A 5 -7.58 0.73 5.89
N CYS A 6 -7.91 1.52 4.87
CA CYS A 6 -7.84 2.98 4.95
C CYS A 6 -8.88 3.49 5.96
N GLY A 7 -8.45 4.25 6.96
CA GLY A 7 -9.35 4.80 7.98
C GLY A 7 -10.34 5.85 7.47
N THR A 8 -10.15 6.37 6.25
CA THR A 8 -11.04 7.39 5.66
C THR A 8 -11.98 6.81 4.63
N CYS A 9 -11.49 6.04 3.65
CA CYS A 9 -12.32 5.51 2.57
C CYS A 9 -12.74 4.05 2.77
N GLY A 10 -12.21 3.35 3.78
CA GLY A 10 -12.56 1.95 4.05
C GLY A 10 -11.98 0.94 3.05
N ASN A 11 -11.24 1.39 2.03
CA ASN A 11 -10.62 0.50 1.06
C ASN A 11 -9.57 -0.41 1.72
N ARG A 12 -9.50 -1.65 1.27
CA ARG A 12 -8.56 -2.66 1.78
C ARG A 12 -7.46 -2.88 0.76
N VAL A 13 -6.23 -2.75 1.21
CA VAL A 13 -5.02 -2.98 0.40
C VAL A 13 -4.10 -3.97 1.10
N LEU A 14 -3.20 -4.59 0.35
CA LEU A 14 -2.12 -5.39 0.92
C LEU A 14 -0.86 -4.52 1.02
N VAL A 15 -0.24 -4.51 2.19
CA VAL A 15 0.90 -3.65 2.49
C VAL A 15 2.05 -4.48 3.02
N GLU A 16 3.24 -4.19 2.55
CA GLU A 16 4.47 -4.71 3.12
C GLU A 16 5.46 -3.57 3.31
N LYS A 17 6.00 -3.45 4.52
CA LYS A 17 6.93 -2.38 4.85
C LYS A 17 8.31 -2.97 5.09
N PHE A 18 9.25 -2.57 4.25
CA PHE A 18 10.64 -3.04 4.30
C PHE A 18 11.55 -2.07 5.05
N SER A 19 11.15 -0.80 5.13
CA SER A 19 11.86 0.24 5.87
C SER A 19 10.93 1.43 6.12
N PRO A 20 11.32 2.42 6.94
CA PRO A 20 10.54 3.64 7.14
C PRO A 20 10.17 4.36 5.84
N SER A 21 11.02 4.28 4.82
CA SER A 21 10.86 4.97 3.53
C SER A 21 10.41 4.04 2.39
N HIS A 22 10.44 2.72 2.59
CA HIS A 22 10.15 1.74 1.55
C HIS A 22 8.94 0.88 1.94
N THR A 23 7.85 1.07 1.21
CA THR A 23 6.58 0.37 1.41
C THR A 23 6.06 -0.10 0.06
N SER A 24 5.75 -1.39 -0.04
CA SER A 24 4.99 -1.94 -1.16
C SER A 24 3.51 -1.91 -0.81
N VAL A 25 2.69 -1.39 -1.71
CA VAL A 25 1.24 -1.34 -1.59
C VAL A 25 0.65 -2.01 -2.83
N GLN A 26 -0.14 -3.04 -2.61
CA GLN A 26 -0.87 -3.74 -3.66
C GLN A 26 -2.37 -3.48 -3.52
N TRP A 27 -2.94 -2.91 -4.58
CA TRP A 27 -4.36 -2.65 -4.71
C TRP A 27 -5.08 -3.92 -5.14
N LEU A 28 -6.21 -4.21 -4.50
CA LEU A 28 -7.05 -5.37 -4.81
C LEU A 28 -8.05 -5.06 -5.93
N ASP A 29 -8.45 -3.80 -6.04
CA ASP A 29 -9.40 -3.28 -7.02
C ASP A 29 -8.78 -2.05 -7.71
N GLU A 30 -9.41 -1.56 -8.79
CA GLU A 30 -9.00 -0.31 -9.43
C GLU A 30 -8.98 0.85 -8.43
N ALA A 31 -7.85 1.54 -8.33
CA ALA A 31 -7.66 2.59 -7.32
C ALA A 31 -8.65 3.76 -7.46
N GLU A 32 -9.01 4.10 -8.71
CA GLU A 32 -9.94 5.20 -9.01
C GLU A 32 -11.40 4.84 -8.71
N SER A 33 -11.76 3.55 -8.68
CA SER A 33 -13.10 3.10 -8.25
C SER A 33 -13.17 2.82 -6.75
N ALA A 34 -12.07 2.35 -6.15
CA ALA A 34 -12.01 1.97 -4.74
C ALA A 34 -11.71 3.13 -3.78
N CYS A 35 -11.15 4.25 -4.26
CA CYS A 35 -10.80 5.40 -3.43
C CYS A 35 -11.40 6.71 -3.96
N PRO A 36 -12.27 7.39 -3.18
CA PRO A 36 -12.86 8.68 -3.58
C PRO A 36 -11.83 9.78 -3.87
N GLU A 37 -10.68 9.77 -3.18
CA GLU A 37 -9.59 10.73 -3.43
C GLU A 37 -8.94 10.48 -4.80
N PHE A 38 -8.77 9.22 -5.20
CA PHE A 38 -8.28 8.91 -6.54
C PHE A 38 -9.32 9.23 -7.61
N ALA A 39 -10.60 8.95 -7.37
CA ALA A 39 -11.67 9.36 -8.26
C ALA A 39 -11.67 10.89 -8.48
N ARG A 40 -11.53 11.66 -7.40
CA ARG A 40 -11.46 13.12 -7.44
C ARG A 40 -10.23 13.62 -8.21
N ARG A 41 -9.06 13.03 -7.98
CA ARG A 41 -7.81 13.40 -8.67
C ARG A 41 -7.84 13.03 -10.14
N ALA A 42 -8.36 11.86 -10.48
CA ALA A 42 -8.55 11.43 -11.86
C ALA A 42 -9.48 12.39 -12.62
N ALA A 43 -10.55 12.88 -11.98
CA ALA A 43 -11.42 13.91 -12.55
C ALA A 43 -10.70 15.27 -12.79
N LEU A 44 -9.61 15.54 -12.07
CA LEU A 44 -8.73 16.70 -12.26
C LEU A 44 -7.57 16.40 -13.24
N GLY A 45 -7.53 15.21 -13.85
CA GLY A 45 -6.49 14.78 -14.79
C GLY A 45 -5.27 14.10 -14.15
N GLU A 46 -5.25 13.92 -12.83
CA GLU A 46 -4.18 13.24 -12.10
C GLU A 46 -4.57 11.78 -11.82
N HIS A 47 -4.22 10.89 -12.75
CA HIS A 47 -4.54 9.47 -12.64
C HIS A 47 -3.78 8.76 -11.52
N SER A 48 -4.44 7.74 -10.94
CA SER A 48 -3.91 6.89 -9.87
C SER A 48 -2.56 6.25 -10.20
N LYS A 49 -2.28 5.95 -11.47
CA LYS A 49 -1.01 5.38 -11.94
C LYS A 49 0.24 6.21 -11.61
N TRP A 50 0.08 7.52 -11.37
CA TRP A 50 1.17 8.44 -11.03
C TRP A 50 1.29 8.69 -9.54
N ILE A 51 0.33 8.20 -8.75
CA ILE A 51 0.24 8.49 -7.33
C ILE A 51 0.44 7.18 -6.56
N PRO A 52 1.53 7.04 -5.79
CA PRO A 52 1.88 5.76 -5.17
C PRO A 52 0.86 5.30 -4.12
N THR A 53 0.24 6.25 -3.40
CA THR A 53 -0.77 5.97 -2.37
C THR A 53 -1.58 7.22 -2.04
N CYS A 54 -2.79 7.06 -1.52
CA CYS A 54 -3.54 8.21 -1.02
C CYS A 54 -3.03 8.62 0.38
N PRO A 55 -3.06 9.92 0.74
CA PRO A 55 -2.52 10.40 2.02
C PRO A 55 -3.13 9.70 3.24
N ALA A 56 -4.46 9.53 3.24
CA ALA A 56 -5.17 8.85 4.32
C ALA A 56 -4.76 7.38 4.50
N LEU A 57 -4.45 6.67 3.40
CA LEU A 57 -3.94 5.31 3.47
C LEU A 57 -2.52 5.29 4.02
N ARG A 58 -1.68 6.26 3.64
CA ARG A 58 -0.33 6.40 4.21
C ARG A 58 -0.40 6.58 5.73
N ASP A 59 -1.27 7.45 6.22
CA ASP A 59 -1.46 7.65 7.66
C ASP A 59 -1.97 6.37 8.35
N SER A 60 -2.85 5.62 7.70
CA SER A 60 -3.34 4.34 8.20
C SER A 60 -2.22 3.29 8.30
N ILE A 61 -1.30 3.26 7.33
CA ILE A 61 -0.12 2.39 7.33
C ILE A 61 0.82 2.77 8.48
N GLU A 62 1.16 4.06 8.63
CA GLU A 62 2.03 4.51 9.71
C GLU A 62 1.42 4.25 11.09
N ALA A 63 0.10 4.42 11.23
CA ALA A 63 -0.61 4.06 12.46
C ALA A 63 -0.57 2.55 12.73
N ALA A 64 -0.65 1.71 11.70
CA ALA A 64 -0.52 0.26 11.86
C ALA A 64 0.90 -0.15 12.29
N VAL A 65 1.93 0.52 11.77
CA VAL A 65 3.33 0.33 12.19
C VAL A 65 3.50 0.75 13.65
N ALA A 66 3.01 1.93 14.03
CA ALA A 66 3.11 2.43 15.39
C ALA A 66 2.40 1.52 16.42
N LYS A 67 1.31 0.87 16.00
CA LYS A 67 0.57 -0.12 16.82
C LYS A 67 1.21 -1.52 16.84
N GLY A 68 2.28 -1.74 16.07
CA GLY A 68 2.91 -3.06 15.90
C GLY A 68 2.07 -4.04 15.07
N ALA A 69 1.00 -3.58 14.41
CA ALA A 69 0.16 -4.40 13.54
C ALA A 69 0.79 -4.63 12.15
N LEU A 70 1.74 -3.76 11.76
CA LEU A 70 2.57 -3.91 10.56
C LEU A 70 4.04 -3.89 10.97
N ALA A 71 4.75 -4.99 10.76
CA ALA A 71 6.18 -5.06 10.99
C ALA A 71 6.93 -4.27 9.89
N THR A 72 8.03 -3.61 10.28
CA THR A 72 8.91 -2.85 9.37
C THR A 72 10.17 -3.65 8.98
N ASP A 73 10.42 -4.74 9.69
CA ASP A 73 11.62 -5.57 9.60
C ASP A 73 11.27 -7.01 9.18
N GLU A 74 10.23 -7.19 8.35
CA GLU A 74 10.09 -8.46 7.65
C GLU A 74 11.23 -8.53 6.62
N LEU A 75 12.35 -9.10 7.05
CA LEU A 75 13.54 -9.39 6.27
C LEU A 75 13.14 -9.88 4.89
N ARG A 76 13.67 -9.23 3.85
CA ARG A 76 13.56 -9.71 2.46
C ARG A 76 13.97 -11.18 2.42
N HIS A 77 13.01 -12.08 2.27
CA HIS A 77 13.30 -13.48 2.03
C HIS A 77 13.78 -13.61 0.59
N GLU A 78 15.03 -14.00 0.39
CA GLU A 78 15.52 -14.25 -0.96
C GLU A 78 14.72 -15.42 -1.59
N PRO A 79 14.24 -15.28 -2.84
CA PRO A 79 13.62 -16.40 -3.53
C PRO A 79 14.68 -17.49 -3.71
N VAL A 80 14.30 -18.75 -3.48
CA VAL A 80 15.22 -19.89 -3.64
C VAL A 80 15.84 -19.83 -5.03
N PRO A 81 17.18 -19.81 -5.16
CA PRO A 81 17.82 -19.78 -6.47
C PRO A 81 17.36 -20.96 -7.32
N GLY A 82 16.71 -20.66 -8.44
CA GLY A 82 16.32 -21.69 -9.42
C GLY A 82 17.56 -22.37 -9.98
N ARG A 83 17.58 -23.70 -10.02
CA ARG A 83 18.66 -24.44 -10.67
C ARG A 83 18.52 -24.27 -12.19
N ILE A 84 19.35 -23.43 -12.79
CA ILE A 84 19.48 -23.37 -14.25
C ILE A 84 20.31 -24.59 -14.66
N GLY A 85 19.65 -25.58 -15.25
CA GLY A 85 20.25 -26.77 -15.86
C GLY A 85 20.20 -26.70 -17.37
#